data_AF-A0A1V5E3K9-F1
#
_entry.id   AF-A0A1V5E3K9-F1
#
_cell.length_a   1.000
_cell.length_b   1.000
_cell.length_c   1.000
_cell.angle_alpha   90.00
_cell.angle_beta   90.00
_cell.angle_gamma   90.00
#
_symmetry.space_group_name_H-M   'P 1'
#
loop_
_entity.id
_entity.type
_entity.pdbx_description
1 polymer ?
#
loop_
_entity_poly.entity_id
_entity_poly.type
_entity_poly.pdbx_seq_one_letter_code
_entity_poly.pdbx_strand_id
1 'polypeptide(L)'
;MLTKSFLGSDILTYNPRIKVIEDPYGSGPVAIVPAAQPDVAFIHVQRADKMGNAQIWGMQMNDDLVARASKKVVLTCEEIIPTREIRKNPNMTTIPSYCVSAVVEAPFGSHPVTTAGYYWMDQPFRRDMMGASKTREGIEAWMEEWIFGVKDFNAYKEKVGLQRLAKLQKMEQDNYRILG
;
A
#
# COMPACT_ATOMS: atom_id res chain seq x y z
N MET A 1 12.79 18.50 3.67
CA MET A 1 12.97 18.66 2.21
C MET A 1 12.74 20.10 1.83
N LEU A 2 13.61 20.70 1.01
CA LEU A 2 13.42 22.03 0.40
C LEU A 2 12.61 21.89 -0.89
N THR A 3 11.62 22.75 -1.13
CA THR A 3 10.80 22.73 -2.35
C THR A 3 10.09 24.07 -2.61
N LYS A 4 9.74 24.34 -3.87
CA LYS A 4 8.88 25.47 -4.26
C LYS A 4 7.40 25.10 -4.41
N SER A 5 7.06 23.80 -4.38
CA SER A 5 5.71 23.29 -4.72
C SER A 5 4.56 23.82 -3.83
N PHE A 6 4.86 24.28 -2.62
CA PHE A 6 3.85 24.77 -1.68
C PHE A 6 3.65 26.29 -1.70
N LEU A 7 4.56 27.02 -2.35
CA LEU A 7 4.50 28.48 -2.42
C LEU A 7 3.30 28.93 -3.26
N GLY A 8 2.57 29.94 -2.79
CA GLY A 8 1.37 30.43 -3.47
C GLY A 8 0.12 29.56 -3.29
N SER A 9 0.18 28.54 -2.44
CA SER A 9 -0.98 27.72 -2.07
C SER A 9 -1.40 27.97 -0.61
N ASP A 10 -2.65 27.62 -0.29
CA ASP A 10 -3.15 27.68 1.08
C ASP A 10 -2.58 26.58 2.00
N ILE A 11 -1.76 25.65 1.48
CA ILE A 11 -1.17 24.57 2.29
C ILE A 11 -0.34 25.15 3.45
N LEU A 12 0.34 26.26 3.21
CA LEU A 12 1.13 26.96 4.24
C LEU A 12 0.26 27.57 5.34
N THR A 13 -0.99 27.94 5.01
CA THR A 13 -1.98 28.46 5.97
C THR A 13 -2.45 27.36 6.93
N TYR A 14 -2.67 26.15 6.42
CA TYR A 14 -3.25 25.05 7.20
C TYR A 14 -2.22 24.07 7.78
N ASN A 15 -0.95 24.14 7.35
CA ASN A 15 0.12 23.29 7.87
C ASN A 15 1.32 24.12 8.37
N PRO A 16 1.28 24.58 9.64
CA PRO A 16 2.32 25.44 10.22
C PRO A 16 3.67 24.72 10.41
N ARG A 17 3.74 23.40 10.17
CA ARG A 17 5.00 22.66 10.23
C ARG A 17 5.87 22.92 9.01
N ILE A 18 5.28 23.34 7.89
CA ILE A 18 6.02 23.76 6.70
C ILE A 18 6.40 25.22 6.91
N LYS A 19 7.69 25.53 6.88
CA LYS A 19 8.17 26.91 7.02
C LYS A 19 8.71 27.42 5.70
N VAL A 20 8.77 28.73 5.51
CA VAL A 20 9.40 29.35 4.34
C VAL A 20 10.68 30.03 4.79
N ILE A 21 11.75 29.82 4.04
CA ILE A 21 13.04 30.51 4.21
C ILE A 21 13.48 31.10 2.88
N GLU A 22 14.36 32.09 2.90
CA GLU A 22 15.07 32.53 1.68
C GLU A 22 16.13 31.49 1.32
N ASP A 23 16.23 31.17 0.02
CA ASP A 23 17.30 30.31 -0.48
C ASP A 23 18.66 31.01 -0.28
N PRO A 24 19.62 30.39 0.45
CA PRO A 24 20.94 30.99 0.67
C PRO A 24 21.74 31.25 -0.61
N TYR A 25 21.35 30.67 -1.75
CA TYR A 25 21.96 30.92 -3.07
C TYR A 25 21.24 32.00 -3.90
N GLY A 26 20.24 32.67 -3.32
CA GLY A 26 19.59 33.82 -3.94
C GLY A 26 18.48 33.49 -4.94
N SER A 27 17.95 32.25 -4.96
CA SER A 27 16.84 31.88 -5.86
C SER A 27 15.45 32.26 -5.35
N GLY A 28 15.38 33.04 -4.27
CA GLY A 28 14.16 33.51 -3.61
C GLY A 28 13.62 32.53 -2.56
N PRO A 29 12.35 32.70 -2.13
CA PRO A 29 11.79 31.90 -1.05
C PRO A 29 11.63 30.42 -1.45
N VAL A 30 11.85 29.54 -0.47
CA VAL A 30 11.67 28.09 -0.57
C VAL A 30 10.96 27.57 0.67
N ALA A 31 10.07 26.60 0.49
CA ALA A 31 9.41 25.91 1.59
C ALA A 31 10.30 24.77 2.12
N ILE A 32 10.36 24.63 3.45
CA ILE A 32 11.00 23.52 4.17
C ILE A 32 9.93 22.63 4.80
N VAL A 33 9.87 21.39 4.31
CA VAL A 33 8.97 20.36 4.82
C VAL A 33 9.73 19.48 5.82
N PRO A 34 9.20 19.27 7.04
CA PRO A 34 9.82 18.35 8.00
C PRO A 34 9.79 16.91 7.48
N ALA A 35 10.72 16.08 7.93
CA ALA A 35 10.68 14.66 7.63
C ALA A 35 9.43 14.01 8.25
N ALA A 36 8.78 13.12 7.50
CA ALA A 36 7.79 12.20 8.07
C ALA A 36 8.54 11.10 8.84
N GLN A 37 8.06 10.77 10.04
CA GLN A 37 8.63 9.72 10.90
C GLN A 37 7.52 8.83 11.44
N PRO A 38 6.91 7.96 10.62
CA PRO A 38 5.85 7.07 11.08
C PRO A 38 6.35 6.09 12.15
N ASP A 39 5.52 5.80 13.15
CA ASP A 39 5.87 4.79 14.15
C ASP A 39 5.78 3.37 13.57
N VAL A 40 4.75 3.11 12.76
CA VAL A 40 4.50 1.82 12.11
C VAL A 40 4.02 2.04 10.68
N ALA A 41 4.55 1.28 9.73
CA ALA A 41 3.99 1.14 8.39
C ALA A 41 3.46 -0.27 8.15
N PHE A 42 2.30 -0.35 7.50
CA PHE A 42 1.74 -1.57 6.94
C PHE A 42 1.87 -1.49 5.43
N ILE A 43 2.55 -2.44 4.83
CA ILE A 43 2.81 -2.47 3.39
C ILE A 43 2.43 -3.85 2.88
N HIS A 44 1.61 -3.89 1.83
CA HIS A 44 1.26 -5.13 1.16
C HIS A 44 2.10 -5.32 -0.09
N VAL A 45 2.74 -6.47 -0.22
CA VAL A 45 3.64 -6.80 -1.34
C VAL A 45 3.24 -8.10 -2.00
N GLN A 46 3.72 -8.34 -3.20
CA GLN A 46 3.51 -9.62 -3.86
C GLN A 46 4.22 -10.75 -3.12
N ARG A 47 5.54 -10.62 -2.92
CA ARG A 47 6.35 -11.68 -2.34
C ARG A 47 7.27 -11.14 -1.28
N ALA A 48 7.45 -11.91 -0.22
CA ALA A 48 8.48 -11.68 0.77
C ALA A 48 9.12 -13.01 1.20
N ASP A 49 10.32 -12.96 1.78
CA ASP A 49 10.82 -14.10 2.55
C ASP A 49 10.58 -13.91 4.05
N LYS A 50 10.85 -14.96 4.84
CA LYS A 50 10.72 -14.93 6.30
C LYS A 50 11.68 -13.92 6.97
N MET A 51 12.70 -13.44 6.27
CA MET A 51 13.60 -12.40 6.78
C MET A 51 13.03 -11.00 6.57
N GLY A 52 12.03 -10.82 5.69
CA GLY A 52 11.46 -9.53 5.33
C GLY A 52 12.05 -8.90 4.07
N ASN A 53 12.80 -9.66 3.26
CA ASN A 53 13.16 -9.19 1.92
C ASN A 53 11.93 -9.25 1.03
N ALA A 54 11.41 -8.09 0.62
CA ALA A 54 10.19 -7.97 -0.14
C ALA A 54 10.46 -7.56 -1.59
N GLN A 55 9.81 -8.27 -2.51
CA GLN A 55 9.83 -7.97 -3.94
C GLN A 55 8.52 -7.29 -4.34
N ILE A 56 8.65 -6.12 -4.96
CA ILE A 56 7.52 -5.33 -5.47
C ILE A 56 7.75 -5.06 -6.95
N TRP A 57 6.81 -5.51 -7.79
CA TRP A 57 6.79 -5.19 -9.21
C TRP A 57 5.51 -4.44 -9.60
N GLY A 58 5.55 -3.78 -10.75
CA GLY A 58 4.50 -2.84 -11.13
C GLY A 58 4.65 -1.53 -10.36
N MET A 59 3.53 -0.99 -9.88
CA MET A 59 3.48 0.32 -9.23
C MET A 59 4.00 0.24 -7.79
N GLN A 60 5.15 0.85 -7.52
CA GLN A 60 5.80 0.84 -6.19
C GLN A 60 5.42 2.03 -5.30
N MET A 61 4.67 3.00 -5.83
CA MET A 61 4.26 4.24 -5.15
C MET A 61 5.38 4.86 -4.29
N ASN A 62 5.23 4.83 -2.96
CA ASN A 62 6.20 5.33 -1.98
C ASN A 62 6.57 4.25 -0.95
N ASP A 63 6.31 2.98 -1.26
CA ASP A 63 6.40 1.88 -0.31
C ASP A 63 7.83 1.72 0.24
N ASP A 64 8.85 1.88 -0.59
CA ASP A 64 10.26 1.84 -0.18
C ASP A 64 10.62 3.02 0.75
N LEU A 65 10.14 4.22 0.43
CA LEU A 65 10.37 5.44 1.21
C LEU A 65 9.67 5.35 2.56
N VAL A 66 8.41 4.90 2.59
CA VAL A 66 7.62 4.71 3.81
C VAL A 66 8.25 3.62 4.69
N ALA A 67 8.69 2.51 4.11
CA ALA A 67 9.37 1.46 4.85
C ALA A 67 10.65 1.98 5.54
N ARG A 68 11.45 2.80 4.84
CA ARG A 68 12.70 3.36 5.37
C ARG A 68 12.49 4.50 6.36
N ALA A 69 11.41 5.26 6.23
CA ALA A 69 11.06 6.35 7.13
C ALA A 69 10.46 5.87 8.45
N SER A 70 9.91 4.65 8.48
CA SER A 70 9.14 4.13 9.62
C SER A 70 10.01 3.44 10.65
N LYS A 71 9.65 3.57 11.94
CA LYS A 71 10.37 2.88 13.03
C LYS A 71 10.14 1.37 13.02
N LYS A 72 8.96 0.94 12.58
CA LYS A 72 8.55 -0.47 12.42
C LYS A 72 7.83 -0.65 11.10
N VAL A 73 8.04 -1.80 10.46
CA VAL A 73 7.33 -2.18 9.24
C VAL A 73 6.75 -3.57 9.40
N VAL A 74 5.46 -3.70 9.14
CA VAL A 74 4.74 -4.96 9.03
C VAL A 74 4.43 -5.17 7.55
N LEU A 75 5.03 -6.21 6.96
CA LEU A 75 4.70 -6.63 5.61
C LEU A 75 3.57 -7.63 5.64
N THR A 76 2.52 -7.38 4.88
CA THR A 76 1.62 -8.43 4.41
C THR A 76 2.04 -8.81 2.99
N CYS A 77 1.92 -10.08 2.63
CA CYS A 77 2.28 -10.53 1.29
C CYS A 77 1.34 -11.59 0.75
N GLU A 78 1.27 -11.68 -0.57
CA GLU A 78 0.49 -12.75 -1.21
C GLU A 78 1.14 -14.12 -1.04
N GLU A 79 2.47 -14.19 -0.99
CA GLU A 79 3.22 -15.43 -0.88
C GLU A 79 4.54 -15.23 -0.12
N ILE A 80 4.80 -16.07 0.89
CA ILE A 80 6.12 -16.17 1.51
C ILE A 80 6.97 -17.19 0.74
N ILE A 81 8.06 -16.71 0.12
CA ILE A 81 8.99 -17.55 -0.64
C ILE A 81 10.30 -17.81 0.12
N PRO A 82 11.03 -18.91 -0.18
CA PRO A 82 12.35 -19.14 0.39
C PRO A 82 13.34 -18.02 0.04
N THR A 83 14.20 -17.60 0.97
CA THR A 83 15.24 -16.58 0.73
C THR A 83 16.14 -16.90 -0.47
N ARG A 84 16.38 -18.19 -0.76
CA ARG A 84 17.14 -18.61 -1.95
C ARG A 84 16.48 -18.18 -3.27
N GLU A 85 15.14 -18.07 -3.32
CA GLU A 85 14.42 -17.58 -4.50
C GLU A 85 14.55 -16.06 -4.64
N ILE A 86 14.45 -15.30 -3.54
CA ILE A 86 14.74 -13.86 -3.54
C ILE A 86 16.15 -13.58 -4.08
N ARG A 87 17.14 -14.35 -3.60
CA ARG A 87 18.55 -14.21 -3.99
C ARG A 87 18.84 -14.54 -5.46
N LYS A 88 17.95 -15.23 -6.17
CA LYS A 88 18.12 -15.44 -7.63
C LYS A 88 17.98 -14.14 -8.41
N ASN A 89 17.13 -13.22 -7.95
CA ASN A 89 16.87 -11.92 -8.58
C ASN A 89 16.94 -10.80 -7.51
N PRO A 90 18.13 -10.52 -6.94
CA PRO A 90 18.25 -9.61 -5.80
C PRO A 90 17.83 -8.18 -6.15
N ASN A 91 17.98 -7.77 -7.41
CA ASN A 91 17.57 -6.45 -7.93
C ASN A 91 16.06 -6.20 -7.83
N MET A 92 15.24 -7.25 -7.69
CA MET A 92 13.80 -7.12 -7.47
C MET A 92 13.44 -6.82 -6.01
N THR A 93 14.41 -6.84 -5.09
CA THR A 93 14.18 -6.59 -3.65
C THR A 93 14.05 -5.08 -3.41
N THR A 94 12.81 -4.61 -3.30
CA THR A 94 12.51 -3.19 -3.09
C THR A 94 12.65 -2.80 -1.61
N ILE A 95 12.11 -3.63 -0.71
CA ILE A 95 12.17 -3.41 0.73
C ILE A 95 13.12 -4.47 1.33
N PRO A 96 14.28 -4.06 1.86
CA PRO A 96 15.24 -4.99 2.45
C PRO A 96 14.82 -5.41 3.87
N SER A 97 15.26 -6.61 4.28
CA SER A 97 14.90 -7.20 5.58
C SER A 97 15.18 -6.30 6.79
N TYR A 98 16.20 -5.45 6.76
CA TYR A 98 16.54 -4.58 7.89
C TYR A 98 15.50 -3.49 8.19
N CYS A 99 14.62 -3.17 7.24
CA CYS A 99 13.50 -2.26 7.49
C CYS A 99 12.34 -2.97 8.20
N VAL A 100 12.29 -4.30 8.14
CA VAL A 100 11.08 -5.09 8.41
C VAL A 100 11.10 -5.67 9.82
N SER A 101 9.98 -5.54 10.51
CA SER A 101 9.76 -6.05 11.87
C SER A 101 8.91 -7.33 11.88
N ALA A 102 7.99 -7.49 10.94
CA ALA A 102 7.16 -8.68 10.81
C ALA A 102 6.74 -8.93 9.35
N VAL A 103 6.53 -10.21 9.01
CA VAL A 103 6.03 -10.67 7.70
C VAL A 103 4.83 -11.57 7.94
N VAL A 104 3.73 -11.30 7.23
CA VAL A 104 2.48 -12.05 7.31
C VAL A 104 2.08 -12.47 5.90
N GLU A 105 1.85 -13.76 5.69
CA GLU A 105 1.22 -14.26 4.47
C GLU A 105 -0.29 -13.99 4.56
N ALA A 106 -0.78 -13.10 3.71
CA ALA A 106 -2.18 -12.69 3.64
C ALA A 106 -2.61 -12.59 2.16
N PRO A 107 -2.87 -13.74 1.50
CA PRO A 107 -3.32 -13.74 0.11
C PRO A 107 -4.63 -12.97 -0.04
N PHE A 108 -4.73 -12.15 -1.08
CA PHE A 108 -5.76 -11.12 -1.28
C PHE A 108 -5.70 -9.95 -0.29
N GLY A 109 -4.54 -9.67 0.30
CA GLY A 109 -4.38 -8.71 1.40
C GLY A 109 -4.64 -7.26 0.99
N SER A 110 -4.55 -6.95 -0.30
CA SER A 110 -4.93 -5.65 -0.87
C SER A 110 -6.38 -5.59 -1.38
N HIS A 111 -7.19 -6.65 -1.32
CA HIS A 111 -8.58 -6.57 -1.76
C HIS A 111 -9.32 -5.45 -1.00
N PRO A 112 -10.09 -4.56 -1.68
CA PRO A 112 -10.58 -4.67 -3.06
C PRO A 112 -9.70 -4.03 -4.14
N VAL A 113 -8.52 -3.49 -3.81
CA VAL A 113 -7.57 -2.95 -4.80
C VAL A 113 -6.70 -4.06 -5.41
N THR A 114 -6.04 -3.77 -6.53
CA THR A 114 -5.26 -4.77 -7.28
C THR A 114 -3.92 -5.08 -6.59
N THR A 115 -3.44 -6.32 -6.80
CA THR A 115 -2.04 -6.69 -6.58
C THR A 115 -1.49 -7.20 -7.91
N ALA A 116 -0.58 -6.45 -8.52
CA ALA A 116 -0.05 -6.73 -9.85
C ALA A 116 0.57 -8.13 -9.93
N GLY A 117 0.17 -8.91 -10.93
CA GLY A 117 0.54 -10.30 -11.14
C GLY A 117 -0.27 -11.32 -10.32
N TYR A 118 -1.14 -10.88 -9.41
CA TYR A 118 -1.95 -11.76 -8.55
C TYR A 118 -3.44 -11.64 -8.84
N TYR A 119 -4.02 -10.44 -8.75
CA TYR A 119 -5.45 -10.24 -9.03
C TYR A 119 -5.82 -8.79 -9.37
N TRP A 120 -6.88 -8.66 -10.16
CA TRP A 120 -7.42 -7.38 -10.60
C TRP A 120 -8.25 -6.69 -9.50
N MET A 121 -8.50 -5.40 -9.67
CA MET A 121 -9.32 -4.60 -8.76
C MET A 121 -10.80 -5.02 -8.78
N ASP A 122 -11.39 -5.19 -7.59
CA ASP A 122 -12.80 -5.48 -7.40
C ASP A 122 -13.66 -4.21 -7.44
N GLN A 123 -13.88 -3.70 -8.65
CA GLN A 123 -14.62 -2.45 -8.86
C GLN A 123 -16.05 -2.48 -8.29
N PRO A 124 -16.84 -3.55 -8.42
CA PRO A 124 -18.16 -3.60 -7.79
C PRO A 124 -18.08 -3.48 -6.26
N PHE A 125 -17.17 -4.21 -5.59
CA PHE A 125 -17.03 -4.14 -4.13
C PHE A 125 -16.64 -2.73 -3.68
N ARG A 126 -15.72 -2.09 -4.40
CA ARG A 126 -15.29 -0.72 -4.14
C ARG A 126 -16.42 0.29 -4.36
N ARG A 127 -17.27 0.07 -5.36
CA ARG A 127 -18.45 0.92 -5.60
C ARG A 127 -19.47 0.80 -4.48
N ASP A 128 -19.68 -0.41 -3.95
CA ASP A 128 -20.59 -0.63 -2.83
C ASP A 128 -20.08 0.08 -1.56
N MET A 129 -18.77 -0.05 -1.26
CA MET A 129 -18.11 0.70 -0.17
C MET A 129 -18.22 2.22 -0.35
N MET A 130 -17.96 2.75 -1.54
CA MET A 130 -18.12 4.18 -1.84
C MET A 130 -19.58 4.66 -1.74
N GLY A 131 -20.54 3.78 -2.05
CA GLY A 131 -21.96 4.05 -1.88
C GLY A 131 -22.31 4.19 -0.40
N ALA A 132 -21.86 3.24 0.42
CA ALA A 132 -22.04 3.26 1.86
C ALA A 132 -21.34 4.46 2.54
N SER A 133 -20.18 4.88 2.03
CA SER A 133 -19.39 5.97 2.61
C SER A 133 -19.98 7.38 2.43
N LYS A 134 -21.15 7.51 1.81
CA LYS A 134 -21.82 8.81 1.63
C LYS A 134 -22.45 9.35 2.92
N THR A 135 -22.74 8.47 3.88
CA THR A 135 -23.27 8.86 5.20
C THR A 135 -22.49 8.18 6.30
N ARG A 136 -22.57 8.73 7.52
CA ARG A 136 -21.91 8.15 8.69
C ARG A 136 -22.48 6.77 9.02
N GLU A 137 -23.79 6.66 9.02
CA GLU A 137 -24.52 5.43 9.34
C GLU A 137 -24.26 4.36 8.28
N GLY A 138 -24.14 4.76 7.01
CA GLY A 138 -23.84 3.85 5.91
C GLY A 138 -22.45 3.23 6.03
N ILE A 139 -21.42 4.04 6.29
CA ILE A 139 -20.05 3.49 6.46
C ILE A 139 -19.94 2.65 7.73
N GLU A 140 -20.60 3.02 8.82
CA GLU A 140 -20.61 2.23 10.05
C GLU A 140 -21.27 0.86 9.84
N ALA A 141 -22.42 0.80 9.18
CA ALA A 141 -23.08 -0.46 8.84
C ALA A 141 -22.21 -1.33 7.92
N TRP A 142 -21.53 -0.72 6.94
CA TRP A 142 -20.63 -1.44 6.05
C TRP A 142 -19.38 -1.97 6.79
N MET A 143 -18.80 -1.18 7.70
CA MET A 143 -17.68 -1.64 8.53
C MET A 143 -18.11 -2.74 9.50
N GLU A 144 -19.30 -2.65 10.07
CA GLU A 144 -19.86 -3.74 10.88
C GLU A 144 -20.00 -5.01 10.05
N GLU A 145 -20.51 -4.90 8.83
CA GLU A 145 -20.69 -6.05 7.95
C GLU A 145 -19.35 -6.69 7.51
N TRP A 146 -18.36 -5.88 7.13
CA TRP A 146 -17.16 -6.37 6.43
C TRP A 146 -15.88 -6.36 7.25
N ILE A 147 -15.87 -5.69 8.41
CA ILE A 147 -14.67 -5.53 9.26
C ILE A 147 -14.94 -6.05 10.68
N PHE A 148 -15.88 -5.46 11.42
CA PHE A 148 -16.05 -5.79 12.84
C PHE A 148 -16.87 -7.06 13.07
N GLY A 149 -17.83 -7.35 12.19
CA GLY A 149 -18.69 -8.53 12.25
C GLY A 149 -18.08 -9.78 11.60
N VAL A 150 -16.86 -9.70 11.07
CA VAL A 150 -16.12 -10.87 10.58
C VAL A 150 -15.06 -11.29 11.61
N LYS A 151 -14.97 -12.61 11.86
CA LYS A 151 -14.07 -13.16 12.89
C LYS A 151 -12.59 -12.89 12.61
N ASP A 152 -12.19 -13.08 11.35
CA ASP A 152 -10.81 -12.96 10.90
C ASP A 152 -10.76 -12.78 9.37
N PHE A 153 -9.55 -12.63 8.82
CA PHE A 153 -9.34 -12.40 7.40
C PHE A 153 -9.74 -13.59 6.51
N ASN A 154 -9.77 -14.82 7.03
CA ASN A 154 -10.26 -15.97 6.26
C ASN A 154 -11.79 -15.93 6.18
N ALA A 155 -12.48 -15.64 7.28
CA ALA A 155 -13.92 -15.44 7.28
C ALA A 155 -14.33 -14.28 6.33
N TYR A 156 -13.54 -13.21 6.28
CA TYR A 156 -13.72 -12.16 5.29
C TYR A 156 -13.66 -12.68 3.84
N LYS A 157 -12.61 -13.42 3.47
CA LYS A 157 -12.45 -13.98 2.12
C LYS A 157 -13.56 -14.96 1.75
N GLU A 158 -13.99 -15.79 2.70
CA GLU A 158 -15.13 -16.70 2.53
C GLU A 158 -16.41 -15.92 2.24
N LYS A 159 -16.65 -14.83 2.99
CA LYS A 159 -17.80 -13.94 2.78
C LYS A 159 -17.76 -13.19 1.45
N VAL A 160 -16.58 -12.71 1.01
CA VAL A 160 -16.39 -12.12 -0.33
C VAL A 160 -16.69 -13.15 -1.43
N GLY A 161 -16.36 -14.42 -1.17
CA GLY A 161 -16.67 -15.56 -2.02
C GLY A 161 -15.49 -15.98 -2.90
N LEU A 162 -15.07 -17.23 -2.78
CA LEU A 162 -13.92 -17.80 -3.51
C LEU A 162 -14.07 -17.70 -5.03
N GLN A 163 -15.29 -17.84 -5.56
CA GLN A 163 -15.56 -17.69 -7.00
C GLN A 163 -15.29 -16.25 -7.48
N ARG A 164 -15.63 -15.26 -6.65
CA ARG A 164 -15.38 -13.85 -6.94
C ARG A 164 -13.88 -13.57 -6.96
N LEU A 165 -13.16 -14.04 -5.93
CA LEU A 165 -11.70 -13.89 -5.85
C LEU A 165 -10.98 -14.58 -7.02
N ALA A 166 -11.36 -15.82 -7.37
CA ALA A 166 -10.81 -16.54 -8.51
C ALA A 166 -11.08 -15.81 -9.85
N LYS A 167 -12.25 -15.18 -10.00
CA LYS A 167 -12.54 -14.34 -11.16
C LYS A 167 -11.59 -13.14 -11.25
N LEU A 168 -11.25 -12.50 -10.14
CA LEU A 168 -10.29 -11.38 -10.14
C LEU A 168 -8.88 -11.81 -10.54
N GLN A 169 -8.44 -13.00 -10.11
CA GLN A 169 -7.18 -13.59 -10.57
C GLN A 169 -7.21 -13.87 -12.07
N LYS A 170 -8.30 -14.43 -12.59
CA LYS A 170 -8.46 -14.65 -14.03
C LYS A 170 -8.44 -13.35 -14.81
N MET A 171 -9.12 -12.30 -14.31
CA MET A 171 -9.10 -10.98 -14.94
C MET A 171 -7.70 -10.38 -15.02
N GLU A 172 -6.88 -10.55 -13.97
CA GLU A 172 -5.47 -10.13 -14.01
C GLU A 172 -4.72 -10.80 -15.17
N GLN A 173 -4.86 -12.12 -15.30
CA GLN A 173 -4.21 -12.88 -16.38
C GLN A 173 -4.73 -12.45 -17.76
N ASP A 174 -6.03 -12.26 -17.90
CA ASP A 174 -6.64 -11.87 -19.17
C ASP A 174 -6.24 -10.44 -19.59
N ASN A 175 -6.11 -9.50 -18.64
CA ASN A 175 -5.75 -8.11 -18.91
C ASN A 175 -4.26 -7.91 -19.23
N TYR A 176 -3.37 -8.73 -18.66
CA TYR A 176 -1.93 -8.66 -18.89
C TYR A 176 -1.41 -9.65 -19.95
N ARG A 177 -2.30 -10.38 -20.63
CA ARG A 177 -1.94 -11.12 -21.84
C ARG A 177 -1.54 -10.14 -22.95
N ILE A 178 -0.24 -10.10 -23.25
CA ILE A 178 0.22 -9.57 -24.54
C ILE A 178 -0.31 -10.54 -25.59
N LEU A 179 -1.22 -10.09 -26.45
CA LEU A 179 -1.68 -10.85 -27.60
C LEU A 179 -0.44 -11.20 -28.43
N GLY A 180 -0.04 -12.47 -28.39
CA GLY A 180 0.98 -13.04 -29.27
C GLY A 180 0.42 -13.30 -30.65
#